data_AF-A0A2H9Q4X7-F1
#
_entry.id   AF-A0A2H9Q4X7-F1
#
_cell.length_a   1.000
_cell.length_b   1.000
_cell.length_c   1.000
_cell.angle_alpha   90.00
_cell.angle_beta   90.00
_cell.angle_gamma   90.00
#
_symmetry.space_group_name_H-M   'P 1'
#
loop_
_entity.id
_entity.type
_entity.pdbx_description
1 polymer ?
#
loop_
_entity_poly.entity_id
_entity_poly.type
_entity_poly.pdbx_seq_one_letter_code
_entity_poly.pdbx_strand_id
1 'polypeptide(L)' 'MEWLFAIIGLILAIPVGYILRILTSDEIKYGRVYFKAIIIISIIASIISLFLPLDVILKKSLFSGFLFIAIVSFISWWK' A
#
# COMPACT_ATOMS: atom_id res chain seq x y z
N MET A 1 -7.31 8.09 18.79
CA MET A 1 -6.65 6.78 18.89
C MET A 1 -6.51 6.10 17.52
N GLU A 2 -7.57 6.04 16.70
CA GLU A 2 -7.57 5.38 15.38
C GLU A 2 -6.44 5.82 14.42
N TRP A 3 -6.15 7.12 14.32
CA TRP A 3 -5.09 7.64 13.45
C TRP A 3 -3.69 7.18 13.86
N LEU A 4 -3.47 6.89 15.14
CA LEU A 4 -2.17 6.41 15.64
C LEU A 4 -1.87 5.02 15.07
N PHE A 5 -2.87 4.13 15.05
CA PHE A 5 -2.73 2.79 14.49
C PHE A 5 -2.48 2.83 12.99
N ALA A 6 -3.17 3.72 12.26
CA ALA A 6 -2.91 3.92 10.83
C ALA A 6 -1.48 4.40 10.55
N ILE A 7 -0.97 5.35 11.33
CA ILE A 7 0.41 5.85 11.20
C ILE A 7 1.41 4.74 11.51
N ILE A 8 1.23 3.99 12.60
CA ILE A 8 2.10 2.85 12.94
C ILE A 8 2.08 1.82 11.80
N GLY A 9 0.90 1.50 11.27
CA GLY A 9 0.76 0.60 10.13
C GLY A 9 1.53 1.08 8.90
N LEU A 10 1.41 2.36 8.54
CA LEU A 10 2.13 2.95 7.41
C LEU A 10 3.65 2.97 7.63
N ILE A 11 4.14 3.18 8.85
CA ILE A 11 5.56 3.06 9.17
C ILE A 11 6.03 1.62 8.99
N LEU A 12 5.24 0.64 9.43
CA LEU A 12 5.52 -0.79 9.25
C LEU A 12 5.46 -1.25 7.78
N ALA A 13 4.81 -0.49 6.89
CA ALA A 13 4.83 -0.76 5.46
C ALA A 13 6.26 -0.76 4.89
N ILE A 14 7.16 0.01 5.50
CA ILE A 14 8.55 0.14 5.07
C ILE A 14 9.34 -1.17 5.28
N PRO A 15 9.49 -1.69 6.51
CA PRO A 15 10.17 -2.96 6.74
C PRO A 15 9.46 -4.13 6.05
N VAL A 16 8.12 -4.13 5.99
CA VAL A 16 7.35 -5.16 5.29
C VAL A 16 7.69 -5.18 3.80
N GLY A 17 7.74 -4.02 3.13
CA GLY A 17 8.13 -3.92 1.72
C GLY A 17 9.56 -4.40 1.47
N TYR A 18 10.50 -4.10 2.39
CA TYR A 18 11.87 -4.56 2.28
C TYR A 18 12.00 -6.08 2.42
N ILE A 19 11.29 -6.68 3.40
CA ILE A 19 11.25 -8.14 3.60
C ILE A 19 10.63 -8.82 2.38
N LEU A 20 9.47 -8.34 1.90
CA LEU A 20 8.82 -8.88 0.71
C LEU A 20 9.75 -8.85 -0.50
N ARG A 21 10.48 -7.76 -0.69
CA ARG A 21 11.44 -7.61 -1.79
C ARG A 21 12.56 -8.64 -1.74
N ILE A 22 13.07 -8.97 -0.56
CA ILE A 22 14.11 -9.99 -0.39
C ILE A 22 13.55 -11.36 -0.70
N LEU A 23 12.37 -11.68 -0.16
CA LEU A 23 11.74 -12.99 -0.33
C LEU A 23 11.28 -13.24 -1.77
N THR A 24 10.89 -12.20 -2.50
CA THR A 24 10.30 -12.29 -3.86
C THR A 24 11.22 -11.70 -4.92
N SER A 25 12.53 -11.61 -4.68
CA SER A 25 13.46 -10.91 -5.59
C SER A 25 13.47 -11.46 -7.01
N ASP A 26 13.30 -12.78 -7.16
CA ASP A 26 13.28 -13.46 -8.45
C ASP A 26 11.96 -13.24 -9.19
N GLU A 27 10.85 -13.21 -8.46
CA GLU A 27 9.51 -12.94 -8.99
C GLU A 27 9.36 -11.48 -9.42
N ILE A 28 9.91 -10.54 -8.64
CA ILE A 28 9.89 -9.10 -8.93
C ILE A 28 10.60 -8.78 -10.26
N LYS A 29 11.64 -9.54 -10.63
CA LYS A 29 12.37 -9.33 -11.88
C LYS A 29 11.47 -9.44 -13.11
N TYR A 30 10.54 -10.39 -13.09
CA TYR A 30 9.53 -10.57 -14.14
C TYR A 30 8.24 -9.78 -13.84
N GLY A 31 7.95 -9.54 -12.57
CA GLY A 31 6.72 -8.92 -12.06
C GLY A 31 6.73 -7.39 -11.97
N ARG A 32 7.84 -6.71 -12.31
CA ARG A 32 8.04 -5.27 -12.07
C ARG A 32 6.93 -4.37 -12.64
N VAL A 33 6.39 -4.72 -13.81
CA VAL A 33 5.29 -3.98 -14.45
C VAL A 33 4.01 -4.05 -13.62
N TYR A 34 3.74 -5.21 -13.01
CA TYR A 34 2.56 -5.41 -12.15
C TYR A 34 2.67 -4.61 -10.86
N PHE A 35 3.85 -4.52 -10.25
CA PHE A 35 4.04 -3.66 -9.06
C PHE A 35 3.74 -2.19 -9.37
N LYS A 36 4.19 -1.69 -10.53
CA LYS A 36 3.87 -0.32 -10.96
C LYS A 36 2.35 -0.13 -11.14
N ALA A 37 1.67 -1.11 -11.74
CA ALA A 37 0.22 -1.08 -11.87
C ALA A 37 -0.49 -1.10 -10.51
N ILE A 38 -0.05 -1.96 -9.58
CA ILE A 38 -0.61 -2.05 -8.22
C ILE A 38 -0.47 -0.73 -7.47
N ILE A 39 0.69 -0.05 -7.58
CA ILE A 39 0.91 1.27 -6.96
C ILE A 39 -0.12 2.27 -7.49
N ILE A 40 -0.26 2.38 -8.82
CA ILE A 40 -1.20 3.32 -9.46
C ILE A 40 -2.64 3.00 -9.06
N ILE A 41 -3.05 1.74 -9.15
CA ILE A 41 -4.41 1.29 -8.80
C ILE A 41 -4.69 1.56 -7.32
N SER A 42 -3.72 1.32 -6.43
CA SER A 42 -3.90 1.54 -4.99
C SER A 42 -4.00 3.02 -4.65
N ILE A 43 -3.22 3.90 -5.31
CA ILE A 43 -3.35 5.35 -5.13
C ILE A 43 -4.72 5.83 -5.60
N ILE A 44 -5.18 5.37 -6.76
CA ILE A 44 -6.50 5.71 -7.29
C ILE A 44 -7.61 5.19 -6.35
N ALA A 45 -7.54 3.94 -5.92
CA ALA A 45 -8.51 3.34 -5.00
C ALA A 45 -8.53 4.07 -3.64
N SER A 46 -7.36 4.49 -3.14
CA SER A 46 -7.25 5.32 -1.94
C SER A 46 -8.02 6.62 -2.09
N ILE A 47 -7.83 7.34 -3.20
CA ILE A 47 -8.53 8.60 -3.47
C ILE A 47 -10.04 8.35 -3.63
N ILE A 48 -10.45 7.34 -4.42
CA ILE A 48 -11.86 7.01 -4.64
C ILE A 48 -12.56 6.67 -3.32
N SER A 49 -11.87 5.96 -2.41
CA SER A 49 -12.44 5.57 -1.11
C SER A 49 -12.92 6.77 -0.28
N LEU A 50 -12.30 7.95 -0.45
CA LEU A 50 -12.69 9.18 0.23
C LEU A 50 -14.06 9.73 -0.23
N PHE A 51 -14.50 9.40 -1.44
CA PHE A 51 -15.74 9.90 -2.02
C PHE A 51 -16.92 8.93 -1.88
N LEU A 52 -16.68 7.68 -1.49
CA LEU A 52 -17.76 6.71 -1.27
C LEU A 52 -18.62 7.10 -0.05
N PRO A 53 -19.94 6.89 -0.10
CA PRO A 53 -20.85 7.14 1.03
C PRO A 53 -20.75 6.01 2.07
N LEU A 54 -19.57 5.85 2.67
CA LEU A 54 -19.26 4.84 3.69
C LEU A 54 -19.03 5.52 5.05
N ASP A 55 -19.19 4.73 6.11
CA ASP A 55 -18.88 5.17 7.47
C ASP A 55 -17.45 5.69 7.59
N VAL A 56 -17.26 6.69 8.45
CA VAL A 56 -15.99 7.41 8.64
C VAL A 56 -14.84 6.46 8.96
N ILE A 57 -15.09 5.43 9.78
CA ILE A 57 -14.07 4.44 10.17
C ILE A 57 -13.66 3.60 8.95
N LEU A 58 -14.65 3.11 8.19
CA LEU A 58 -14.41 2.29 7.01
C LEU A 58 -13.65 3.06 5.93
N LYS A 59 -14.04 4.33 5.71
CA LYS A 59 -13.37 5.25 4.78
C LYS A 59 -11.90 5.47 5.14
N LYS A 60 -11.60 5.75 6.41
CA LYS A 60 -10.22 5.89 6.90
C LYS A 60 -9.43 4.59 6.72
N SER A 61 -10.02 3.46 7.08
CA SER A 61 -9.37 2.16 6.98
C SER A 61 -9.01 1.81 5.54
N LEU A 62 -9.93 2.02 4.60
CA LEU A 62 -9.69 1.81 3.16
C LEU A 62 -8.59 2.73 2.64
N PHE A 63 -8.66 4.03 2.96
CA PHE A 63 -7.65 4.99 2.57
C PHE A 63 -6.24 4.59 3.06
N SER A 64 -6.10 4.30 4.36
CA SER A 64 -4.82 3.87 4.94
C SER A 64 -4.36 2.51 4.42
N GLY A 65 -5.28 1.57 4.18
CA GLY A 65 -4.97 0.24 3.67
C GLY A 65 -4.45 0.26 2.24
N PHE A 66 -5.09 1.04 1.37
CA PHE A 66 -4.61 1.23 0.01
C PHE A 66 -3.26 1.97 -0.04
N LEU A 67 -3.06 2.97 0.83
CA LEU A 67 -1.74 3.60 0.96
C LEU A 67 -0.66 2.64 1.46
N PHE A 68 -0.98 1.77 2.43
CA PHE A 68 -0.07 0.73 2.90
C PHE A 68 0.38 -0.17 1.75
N ILE A 69 -0.57 -0.67 0.95
CA ILE A 69 -0.27 -1.50 -0.22
C ILE A 69 0.58 -0.74 -1.24
N ALA A 70 0.28 0.53 -1.47
CA ALA A 70 1.07 1.37 -2.39
C ALA A 70 2.51 1.53 -1.91
N ILE A 71 2.75 1.79 -0.62
CA ILE A 71 4.10 1.93 -0.04
C ILE A 71 4.88 0.62 -0.12
N VAL A 72 4.28 -0.50 0.32
CA VAL A 72 4.90 -1.83 0.24
C VAL A 72 5.29 -2.14 -1.21
N SER A 73 4.35 -1.93 -2.14
CA SER A 73 4.56 -2.19 -3.57
C SER A 73 5.63 -1.30 -4.18
N PHE A 74 5.70 -0.03 -3.77
CA PHE A 74 6.71 0.92 -4.21
C PHE A 74 8.13 0.53 -3.77
N ILE A 75 8.27 0.13 -2.50
CA ILE A 75 9.56 -0.32 -1.95
C ILE A 75 10.04 -1.60 -2.64
N SER A 76 9.10 -2.52 -2.93
CA SER A 76 9.37 -3.72 -3.72
C SER A 76 9.78 -3.39 -5.16
N TRP A 77 9.22 -2.34 -5.76
CA TRP A 77 9.46 -1.96 -7.15
C TRP A 77 10.80 -1.23 -7.42
N TRP A 78 11.27 -0.37 -6.50
CA TRP A 78 12.37 0.61 -6.71
C TRP A 78 13.77 0.04 -7.08
N LYS A 79 13.94 -1.25 -7.38
CA LYS A 79 15.25 -1.82 -7.77
C LYS A 79 15.58 -1.62 -9.24
#